data_AF-A0A4Q1FAW2-F1
#
_entry.id   AF-A0A4Q1FAW2-F1
#
_cell.length_a   1.000
_cell.length_b   1.000
_cell.length_c   1.000
_cell.angle_alpha   90.00
_cell.angle_beta   90.00
_cell.angle_gamma   90.00
#
_symmetry.space_group_name_H-M   'P 1'
#
loop_
_entity.id
_entity.type
_entity.pdbx_description
1 polymer ?
#
loop_
_entity_poly.entity_id
_entity_poly.type
_entity_poly.pdbx_seq_one_letter_code
_entity_poly.pdbx_strand_id
1 'polypeptide(L)'
;MELHFEDLALTVRAGELDVPYGLSDETLFLSVRSHLAGVLGFGGTEIFCFGPAPDNTADGQDELLEDGVFYRIIAYGKNLGIDAESSAEEILKAYRNLVENFEPRWTSVFTEEGSYKKEVTIELMYQEVL
;
A
#
# COMPACT_ATOMS: atom_id res chain seq x y z
N MET A 1 -10.39 -8.77 24.87
CA MET A 1 -10.57 -7.95 23.66
C MET A 1 -9.52 -8.47 22.70
N GLU A 2 -9.93 -9.29 21.73
CA GLU A 2 -9.02 -9.87 20.74
C GLU A 2 -8.79 -8.84 19.62
N LEU A 3 -7.53 -8.65 19.23
CA LEU A 3 -7.17 -7.84 18.06
C LEU A 3 -7.55 -8.65 16.82
N HIS A 4 -8.64 -8.25 16.17
CA HIS A 4 -9.03 -8.79 14.87
C HIS A 4 -8.13 -8.14 13.81
N PHE A 5 -7.04 -8.81 13.43
CA PHE A 5 -6.22 -8.43 12.29
C PHE A 5 -6.95 -8.85 10.99
N GLU A 6 -8.01 -8.12 10.64
CA GLU A 6 -8.79 -8.39 9.41
C GLU A 6 -8.30 -7.59 8.19
N ASP A 7 -7.37 -6.66 8.40
CA ASP A 7 -6.79 -5.83 7.36
C ASP A 7 -5.50 -6.49 6.82
N LEU A 8 -5.50 -6.77 5.51
CA LEU A 8 -4.33 -7.18 4.77
C LEU A 8 -3.63 -5.94 4.20
N ALA A 9 -2.30 -5.94 4.23
CA ALA A 9 -1.47 -4.97 3.55
C ALA A 9 -0.74 -5.61 2.38
N LEU A 10 -0.74 -4.92 1.24
CA LEU A 10 0.11 -5.18 0.11
C LEU A 10 1.09 -4.02 -0.06
N THR A 11 2.39 -4.32 -0.04
CA THR A 11 3.45 -3.36 -0.36
C THR A 11 4.11 -3.71 -1.67
N VAL A 12 4.13 -2.77 -2.60
CA VAL A 12 4.79 -2.89 -3.91
C VAL A 12 5.66 -1.68 -4.19
N ARG A 13 6.74 -1.88 -4.95
CA ARG A 13 7.61 -0.78 -5.36
C ARG A 13 6.89 0.10 -6.39
N ALA A 14 6.90 1.41 -6.17
CA ALA A 14 6.30 2.40 -7.06
C ALA A 14 7.20 2.79 -8.25
N GLY A 15 8.45 2.31 -8.29
CA GLY A 15 9.40 2.65 -9.35
C GLY A 15 9.82 4.13 -9.28
N GLU A 16 9.93 4.78 -10.44
CA GLU A 16 10.35 6.19 -10.60
C GLU A 16 9.16 7.16 -10.50
N LEU A 17 8.31 6.99 -9.48
CA LEU A 17 7.20 7.92 -9.23
C LEU A 17 7.74 9.25 -8.70
N ASP A 18 7.35 10.36 -9.33
CA ASP A 18 7.47 11.68 -8.74
C ASP A 18 6.41 11.85 -7.65
N VAL A 19 6.83 11.82 -6.38
CA VAL A 19 5.92 11.73 -5.24
C VAL A 19 5.19 13.06 -5.03
N PRO A 20 3.84 13.09 -5.08
CA PRO A 20 3.08 14.33 -5.01
C PRO A 20 2.84 14.77 -3.57
N TYR A 21 3.87 15.34 -2.94
CA TYR A 21 3.80 15.84 -1.56
C TYR A 21 2.83 17.02 -1.38
N GLY A 22 2.30 17.16 -0.16
CA GLY A 22 1.51 18.33 0.26
C GLY A 22 0.06 18.37 -0.26
N LEU A 23 -0.40 17.32 -0.93
CA LEU A 23 -1.79 17.18 -1.36
C LEU A 23 -2.69 16.72 -0.20
N SER A 24 -3.98 17.05 -0.28
CA SER A 24 -5.01 16.42 0.56
C SER A 24 -5.14 14.93 0.20
N ASP A 25 -5.71 14.14 1.10
CA ASP A 25 -5.98 12.71 0.92
C ASP A 25 -6.67 12.36 -0.41
N GLU A 26 -7.79 13.02 -0.73
CA GLU A 26 -8.56 12.80 -1.95
C GLU A 26 -7.74 13.16 -3.20
N THR A 27 -7.10 14.34 -3.18
CA THR A 27 -6.30 14.81 -4.32
C THR A 27 -5.08 13.92 -4.53
N LEU A 28 -4.46 13.47 -3.44
CA LEU A 28 -3.33 12.55 -3.45
C LEU A 28 -3.75 11.23 -4.12
N PHE A 29 -4.86 10.62 -3.67
CA PHE A 29 -5.37 9.40 -4.31
C PHE A 29 -5.60 9.59 -5.81
N LEU A 30 -6.31 10.64 -6.21
CA LEU A 30 -6.59 10.91 -7.63
C LEU A 30 -5.31 11.08 -8.45
N SER A 31 -4.28 11.70 -7.87
CA SER A 31 -2.99 11.92 -8.54
C SER A 31 -2.20 10.64 -8.77
N VAL A 32 -2.32 9.65 -7.87
CA VAL A 32 -1.52 8.41 -7.92
C VAL A 32 -2.29 7.20 -8.48
N ARG A 33 -3.63 7.24 -8.53
CA ARG A 33 -4.49 6.10 -8.87
C ARG A 33 -4.12 5.43 -10.18
N SER A 34 -3.97 6.21 -11.26
CA SER A 34 -3.65 5.64 -12.58
C SER A 34 -2.27 4.97 -12.60
N HIS A 35 -1.30 5.56 -11.90
CA HIS A 35 0.03 4.99 -11.79
C HIS A 35 -0.01 3.68 -10.98
N LEU A 36 -0.67 3.69 -9.82
CA LEU A 36 -0.84 2.52 -8.97
C LEU A 36 -1.54 1.36 -9.70
N ALA A 37 -2.63 1.62 -10.42
CA ALA A 37 -3.30 0.61 -11.23
C ALA A 37 -2.38 0.02 -12.32
N GLY A 38 -1.52 0.87 -12.90
CA GLY A 38 -0.48 0.44 -13.84
C GLY A 38 0.56 -0.48 -13.20
N VAL A 39 1.06 -0.13 -12.01
CA VAL A 39 1.98 -0.96 -11.22
C VAL A 39 1.34 -2.31 -10.91
N LEU A 40 0.12 -2.34 -10.37
CA LEU A 40 -0.56 -3.60 -10.03
C LEU A 40 -0.93 -4.44 -11.27
N GLY A 41 -1.06 -3.80 -12.43
CA GLY A 41 -1.35 -4.46 -13.71
C GLY A 41 -0.12 -4.96 -14.48
N PHE A 42 1.09 -4.65 -14.02
CA PHE A 42 2.33 -5.07 -14.67
C PHE A 42 2.72 -6.48 -14.23
N GLY A 43 2.89 -7.40 -15.20
CA GLY A 43 3.16 -8.81 -14.92
C GLY A 43 4.53 -9.09 -14.28
N GLY A 44 5.39 -8.09 -14.11
CA GLY A 44 6.67 -8.19 -13.42
C GLY A 44 6.72 -7.43 -12.09
N THR A 45 5.58 -7.01 -11.55
CA THR A 45 5.54 -6.28 -10.28
C THR A 45 5.94 -7.20 -9.13
N GLU A 46 7.01 -6.81 -8.45
CA GLU A 46 7.48 -7.49 -7.26
C GLU A 46 6.61 -7.09 -6.05
N ILE A 47 6.06 -8.09 -5.37
CA ILE A 47 5.42 -7.93 -4.07
C ILE A 47 6.53 -7.88 -3.03
N PHE A 48 6.71 -6.72 -2.42
CA PHE A 48 7.71 -6.54 -1.37
C PHE A 48 7.22 -7.14 -0.04
N CYS A 49 5.94 -6.95 0.27
CA CYS A 49 5.29 -7.55 1.43
C CYS A 49 3.82 -7.80 1.13
N PHE A 50 3.30 -8.94 1.61
CA PHE A 50 1.86 -9.21 1.66
C PHE A 50 1.54 -9.98 2.94
N GLY A 51 0.59 -9.50 3.73
CA GLY A 51 0.22 -10.11 5.00
C GLY A 51 -0.64 -9.19 5.86
N PRO A 52 -0.77 -9.46 7.16
CA PRO A 52 -1.44 -8.56 8.09
C PRO A 52 -0.83 -7.16 8.03
N ALA A 53 -1.67 -6.13 8.12
CA ALA A 53 -1.19 -4.76 8.16
C ALA A 53 -0.20 -4.56 9.32
N PRO A 54 0.99 -3.97 9.07
CA PRO A 54 1.97 -3.74 10.12
C PRO A 54 1.41 -2.77 11.17
N ASP A 55 1.78 -2.98 12.44
CA ASP A 55 1.49 -2.02 13.51
C ASP A 55 2.36 -0.79 13.26
N ASN A 56 1.75 0.29 12.75
CA ASN A 56 2.42 1.51 12.25
C ASN A 56 3.01 2.38 13.38
N THR A 57 3.70 1.81 14.36
CA THR A 57 4.61 2.59 15.21
C THR A 57 5.83 2.96 14.40
N ALA A 58 5.76 4.08 13.69
CA ALA A 58 6.93 4.78 13.15
C ALA A 58 7.77 5.30 14.33
N ASP A 59 8.59 4.43 14.92
CA ASP A 59 9.48 4.77 16.04
C ASP A 59 10.84 5.32 15.58
N GLY A 60 11.04 5.41 14.26
CA GLY A 60 12.25 5.94 13.64
C GLY A 60 13.47 5.03 13.78
N GLN A 61 13.26 3.75 14.11
CA GLN A 61 14.33 2.76 14.23
C GLN A 61 13.96 1.48 13.48
N ASP A 62 13.98 1.52 12.15
CA ASP A 62 13.80 0.29 11.39
C ASP A 62 15.07 -0.13 10.65
N GLU A 63 15.70 -1.21 11.13
CA GLU A 63 16.77 -1.92 10.43
C GLU A 63 16.29 -2.51 9.07
N LEU A 64 14.98 -2.47 8.83
CA LEU A 64 14.28 -2.93 7.62
C LEU A 64 13.96 -1.83 6.59
N LEU A 65 14.38 -0.57 6.84
CA LEU A 65 14.23 0.55 5.89
C LEU A 65 14.76 0.17 4.50
N GLU A 66 14.00 0.43 3.43
CA GLU A 66 14.44 0.21 2.05
C GLU A 66 14.50 1.49 1.21
N ASP A 67 15.46 1.55 0.29
CA ASP A 67 15.59 2.69 -0.60
C ASP A 67 14.55 2.65 -1.74
N GLY A 68 13.75 3.71 -1.79
CA GLY A 68 12.85 3.98 -2.91
C GLY A 68 11.47 4.48 -2.51
N VAL A 69 10.56 4.40 -3.48
CA VAL A 69 9.15 4.77 -3.32
C VAL A 69 8.30 3.52 -3.36
N PHE A 70 7.37 3.40 -2.42
CA PHE A 70 6.48 2.25 -2.27
C PHE A 70 5.02 2.69 -2.20
N TYR A 71 4.15 1.82 -2.69
CA TYR A 71 2.73 1.87 -2.35
C TYR A 71 2.45 0.82 -1.28
N ARG A 72 1.73 1.22 -0.24
CA ARG A 72 1.17 0.31 0.76
C ARG A 72 -0.34 0.41 0.71
N ILE A 73 -1.01 -0.68 0.35
CA ILE A 73 -2.46 -0.73 0.23
C ILE A 73 -2.98 -1.61 1.35
N ILE A 74 -3.75 -1.02 2.26
CA ILE A 74 -4.38 -1.70 3.38
C ILE A 74 -5.85 -1.88 3.06
N ALA A 75 -6.34 -3.11 3.11
CA ALA A 75 -7.72 -3.41 2.78
C ALA A 75 -8.25 -4.59 3.61
N TYR A 76 -9.57 -4.56 3.84
CA TYR A 76 -10.26 -5.61 4.57
C TYR A 76 -10.23 -6.94 3.79
N GLY A 77 -9.55 -7.96 4.34
CA GLY A 77 -9.26 -9.20 3.61
C GLY A 77 -10.52 -9.93 3.11
N LYS A 78 -11.63 -9.88 3.87
CA LYS A 78 -12.90 -10.49 3.47
C LYS A 78 -13.48 -9.90 2.18
N ASN A 79 -13.15 -8.65 1.86
CA ASN A 79 -13.66 -7.95 0.68
C ASN A 79 -12.79 -8.17 -0.57
N LEU A 80 -11.60 -8.74 -0.41
CA LEU A 80 -10.66 -9.00 -1.52
C LEU A 80 -10.84 -10.38 -2.16
N GLY A 81 -11.39 -11.35 -1.42
CA GLY A 81 -11.53 -12.73 -1.91
C GLY A 81 -10.18 -13.44 -2.12
N ILE A 82 -9.14 -12.99 -1.40
CA ILE A 82 -7.79 -13.59 -1.39
C ILE A 82 -7.38 -13.88 0.06
N ASP A 83 -6.38 -14.73 0.21
CA ASP A 83 -5.77 -15.11 1.49
C ASP A 83 -4.26 -15.29 1.35
N ALA A 84 -3.60 -15.76 2.42
CA ALA A 84 -2.16 -15.97 2.45
C ALA A 84 -1.65 -17.08 1.50
N GLU A 85 -2.54 -17.96 1.00
CA GLU A 85 -2.19 -19.04 0.06
C GLU A 85 -2.39 -18.63 -1.40
N SER A 86 -3.00 -17.46 -1.63
CA SER A 86 -3.24 -16.91 -2.97
C SER A 86 -1.92 -16.60 -3.69
N SER A 87 -1.90 -16.80 -5.00
CA SER A 87 -0.73 -16.49 -5.82
C SER A 87 -0.50 -14.98 -5.92
N ALA A 88 0.74 -14.58 -6.22
CA ALA A 88 1.08 -13.18 -6.44
C ALA A 88 0.20 -12.52 -7.53
N GLU A 89 -0.12 -13.25 -8.59
CA GLU A 89 -1.00 -12.76 -9.65
C GLU A 89 -2.43 -12.50 -9.15
N GLU A 90 -2.99 -13.40 -8.34
CA GLU A 90 -4.32 -13.24 -7.74
C GLU A 90 -4.36 -12.04 -6.78
N ILE A 91 -3.32 -11.90 -5.95
CA ILE A 91 -3.17 -10.77 -5.03
C ILE A 91 -3.12 -9.45 -5.81
N LEU A 92 -2.21 -9.31 -6.77
CA LEU A 92 -2.09 -8.09 -7.58
C LEU A 92 -3.38 -7.76 -8.31
N LYS A 93 -4.06 -8.76 -8.86
CA LYS A 93 -5.35 -8.59 -9.56
C LYS A 93 -6.45 -8.11 -8.62
N ALA A 94 -6.55 -8.66 -7.41
CA ALA A 94 -7.55 -8.26 -6.42
C ALA A 94 -7.33 -6.80 -5.98
N TYR A 95 -6.09 -6.43 -5.63
CA TYR A 95 -5.76 -5.06 -5.25
C TYR A 95 -5.90 -4.07 -6.39
N ARG A 96 -5.58 -4.48 -7.63
CA ARG A 96 -5.83 -3.65 -8.82
C ARG A 96 -7.32 -3.36 -8.96
N ASN A 97 -8.17 -4.39 -8.84
CA ASN A 97 -9.61 -4.22 -8.92
C ASN A 97 -10.11 -3.26 -7.82
N LEU A 98 -9.60 -3.37 -6.60
CA LEU A 98 -9.92 -2.46 -5.51
C LEU A 98 -9.61 -0.99 -5.89
N VAL A 99 -8.38 -0.70 -6.33
CA VAL A 99 -7.93 0.66 -6.70
C VAL A 99 -8.66 1.21 -7.93
N GLU A 100 -9.01 0.35 -8.89
CA GLU A 100 -9.72 0.76 -10.09
C GLU A 100 -11.20 1.06 -9.84
N ASN A 101 -11.81 0.51 -8.80
CA ASN A 101 -13.28 0.58 -8.62
C ASN A 101 -13.73 1.32 -7.36
N PHE A 102 -12.84 1.53 -6.38
CA PHE A 102 -13.18 2.12 -5.10
C PHE A 102 -12.20 3.23 -4.73
N GLU A 103 -12.65 4.12 -3.85
CA GLU A 103 -11.82 5.18 -3.28
C GLU A 103 -11.38 4.75 -1.88
N PRO A 104 -10.10 4.95 -1.50
CA PRO A 104 -9.66 4.70 -0.14
C PRO A 104 -10.31 5.71 0.80
N ARG A 105 -10.51 5.30 2.04
CA ARG A 105 -10.93 6.19 3.12
C ARG A 105 -9.88 7.25 3.43
N TRP A 106 -8.61 6.86 3.30
CA TRP A 106 -7.49 7.72 3.61
C TRP A 106 -6.33 7.42 2.68
N THR A 107 -5.63 8.47 2.23
CA THR A 107 -4.36 8.34 1.52
C THR A 107 -3.35 9.31 2.12
N SER A 108 -2.13 8.84 2.39
CA SER A 108 -1.06 9.67 2.93
C SER A 108 0.31 9.29 2.40
N VAL A 109 1.22 10.26 2.40
CA VAL A 109 2.64 10.04 2.16
C VAL A 109 3.37 10.17 3.48
N PHE A 110 4.21 9.20 3.80
CA PHE A 110 5.20 9.33 4.88
C PHE A 110 6.59 8.98 4.36
N THR A 111 7.59 9.47 5.07
CA THR A 111 8.99 9.31 4.72
C THR A 111 9.74 8.88 5.96
N GLU A 112 10.48 7.79 5.83
CA GLU A 112 11.38 7.30 6.87
C GLU A 112 12.81 7.41 6.34
N GLU A 113 13.66 8.07 7.12
CA GLU A 113 15.05 8.37 6.75
C GLU A 113 16.00 7.75 7.76
N GLY A 114 16.83 6.82 7.30
CA GLY A 114 18.00 6.33 8.01
C GLY A 114 19.26 7.07 7.56
N SER A 115 20.41 6.70 8.14
CA SER A 115 21.70 7.33 7.82
C SER A 115 22.12 7.26 6.34
N TYR A 116 21.64 6.24 5.61
CA TYR A 116 22.01 5.98 4.21
C TYR A 116 20.83 5.61 3.33
N LYS A 117 19.63 5.49 3.91
CA LYS A 117 18.44 5.00 3.22
C LYS A 117 17.28 5.96 3.41
N LYS A 118 16.46 6.13 2.37
CA LYS A 118 15.22 6.90 2.39
C LYS A 118 14.10 6.09 1.75
N GLU A 119 13.14 5.73 2.58
CA GLU A 119 11.89 5.12 2.14
C GLU A 119 10.81 6.17 2.07
N VAL A 120 10.10 6.23 0.95
CA VAL A 120 8.89 7.03 0.80
C VAL A 120 7.73 6.10 0.55
N THR A 121 6.74 6.10 1.44
CA THR A 121 5.59 5.22 1.31
C THR A 121 4.31 6.02 1.14
N ILE A 122 3.58 5.69 0.09
CA ILE A 122 2.25 6.19 -0.20
C ILE A 122 1.26 5.12 0.27
N GLU A 123 0.61 5.39 1.39
CA GLU A 123 -0.35 4.49 2.00
C GLU A 123 -1.78 4.81 1.57
N LEU A 124 -2.53 3.77 1.18
CA LEU A 124 -3.95 3.83 0.87
C LEU A 124 -4.69 2.88 1.82
N MET A 125 -5.70 3.38 2.53
CA MET A 125 -6.48 2.60 3.48
C MET A 125 -7.94 2.44 3.02
N TYR A 126 -8.37 1.22 2.76
CA TYR A 126 -9.72 0.84 2.36
C TYR A 126 -10.42 0.12 3.52
N GLN A 127 -11.07 0.90 4.39
CA GLN A 127 -11.86 0.39 5.53
C GLN A 127 -13.36 0.68 5.33
N GLU A 128 -14.21 -0.20 5.85
CA GLU A 128 -15.67 0.02 5.86
C GLU A 128 -16.05 1.21 6.75
N VAL A 129 -17.14 1.89 6.38
CA VAL A 129 -17.79 2.88 7.23
C VAL A 129 -18.73 2.12 8.18
N LEU A 130 -18.38 2.11 9.47
CA LEU A 130 -19.28 1.64 10.55
C LEU A 130 -20.49 2.54 10.71
#